data_AF-X0SBD9-F1
#
_entry.id   AF-X0SBD9-F1
#
_cell.length_a   1.000
_cell.length_b   1.000
_cell.length_c   1.000
_cell.angle_alpha   90.00
_cell.angle_beta   90.00
_cell.angle_gamma   90.00
#
_symmetry.space_group_name_H-M   'P 1'
#
loop_
_entity.id
_entity.type
_entity.pdbx_description
1 polymer ?
#
loop_
_entity_poly.entity_id
_entity_poly.type
_entity_poly.pdbx_seq_one_letter_code
_entity_poly.pdbx_strand_id
1 'polypeptide(L)'
;MTKKIIYLFVFILLAYSVIAAPPVTQTFTGDVGLTIENPLATTLMQNRDVISHIHVYNSSNGFAMDDTTTSCFLHITNQTGHRIFNETYPYDATEMEWHLNISGENFNVLGDYGFIIQCNTSTIGGFIRGKVEVTYSGIEEKRFLLAIIIGILGIMIVYASMGIIIPRFDIRVFAWGIVLIETVNLAWVLYVNETGKSLVPILKVNFWVMFILGFGIGMVAFIFLTIKFINPSSKEEKETKWLK
;
A
#
# COMPACT_ATOMS: atom_id res chain seq x y z
N MET A 1 20.66 -23.74 28.51
CA MET A 1 21.46 -24.19 27.35
C MET A 1 20.59 -24.59 26.16
N THR A 2 19.47 -25.27 26.37
CA THR A 2 18.49 -25.71 25.37
C THR A 2 17.94 -24.63 24.43
N LYS A 3 17.69 -23.40 24.90
CA LYS A 3 17.17 -22.31 24.04
C LYS A 3 18.14 -21.86 22.95
N LYS A 4 19.46 -21.92 23.18
CA LYS A 4 20.48 -21.53 22.18
C LYS A 4 20.59 -22.54 21.03
N ILE A 5 20.33 -23.82 21.30
CA ILE A 5 20.34 -24.89 20.31
C ILE A 5 19.15 -24.77 19.35
N ILE A 6 17.98 -24.36 19.85
CA ILE A 6 16.78 -24.16 19.02
C ILE A 6 17.01 -23.03 18.00
N TYR A 7 17.60 -21.90 18.40
CA TYR A 7 17.89 -20.80 17.47
C TYR A 7 18.91 -21.20 16.39
N LEU A 8 19.94 -21.97 16.75
CA LEU A 8 20.92 -22.47 15.79
C LEU A 8 20.28 -23.43 14.77
N PHE A 9 19.38 -24.31 15.24
CA PHE A 9 18.68 -25.26 14.38
C PHE A 9 17.72 -24.56 13.41
N VAL A 10 16.98 -23.54 13.87
CA VAL A 10 16.12 -22.72 13.01
C VAL A 10 16.94 -21.95 11.97
N PHE A 11 18.12 -21.44 12.33
CA PHE A 11 19.00 -20.73 11.41
C PHE A 11 19.53 -21.64 10.28
N ILE A 12 19.90 -22.89 10.61
CA ILE A 12 20.37 -23.88 9.62
C ILE A 12 19.23 -24.30 8.67
N LEU A 13 18.01 -24.45 9.18
CA LEU A 13 16.83 -24.74 8.36
C LEU A 13 16.51 -23.62 7.36
N LEU A 14 16.67 -22.36 7.76
CA LEU A 14 16.47 -21.21 6.87
C LEU A 14 17.54 -21.12 5.78
N ALA A 15 18.78 -21.50 6.07
CA ALA A 15 19.87 -21.49 5.08
C ALA A 15 19.64 -22.48 3.92
N TYR A 16 18.95 -23.59 4.15
CA TYR A 16 18.62 -24.60 3.13
C TYR A 16 17.50 -24.18 2.16
N SER A 17 16.75 -23.12 2.47
CA SER A 17 15.66 -22.63 1.63
C SER A 17 16.14 -21.83 0.41
N VAL A 18 17.45 -21.54 0.31
CA VAL A 18 18.05 -20.84 -0.83
C VAL A 18 18.61 -21.86 -1.82
N ILE A 19 17.73 -22.51 -2.59
CA ILE A 19 18.14 -23.31 -3.74
C ILE A 19 18.35 -22.35 -4.91
N ALA A 20 19.59 -22.24 -5.39
CA ALA A 20 19.89 -21.48 -6.61
C ALA A 20 19.22 -22.15 -7.80
N ALA A 21 18.24 -21.47 -8.41
CA ALA A 21 17.62 -21.95 -9.64
C ALA A 21 18.69 -21.99 -10.75
N PRO A 22 18.76 -23.08 -11.55
CA PRO A 22 19.69 -23.16 -12.67
C PRO A 22 19.43 -22.04 -13.69
N PRO A 23 20.46 -21.55 -14.39
CA PRO A 23 20.28 -20.52 -15.40
C PRO A 23 19.39 -21.04 -16.53
N VAL A 24 18.27 -20.36 -16.77
CA VAL A 24 17.37 -20.67 -17.88
C VAL A 24 18.03 -20.19 -19.18
N THR A 25 18.45 -21.11 -20.04
CA THR A 25 18.93 -20.77 -21.39
C THR A 25 17.72 -20.48 -22.29
N GLN A 26 17.43 -19.20 -22.51
CA GLN A 26 16.42 -18.78 -23.48
C GLN A 26 17.05 -18.72 -24.88
N THR A 27 16.60 -19.59 -25.78
CA THR A 27 16.90 -19.47 -27.21
C THR A 27 16.05 -18.34 -27.79
N PHE A 28 16.67 -17.21 -28.10
CA PHE A 28 16.01 -16.06 -28.73
C PHE A 28 15.73 -16.38 -30.21
N THR A 29 14.56 -16.92 -30.51
CA THR A 29 13.98 -16.80 -31.85
C THR A 29 13.57 -15.35 -32.00
N GLY A 30 14.27 -14.56 -32.82
CA GLY A 30 14.01 -13.12 -32.94
C GLY A 30 12.53 -12.81 -33.07
N ASP A 31 12.00 -12.00 -32.14
CA ASP A 31 10.58 -11.65 -32.11
C ASP A 31 10.23 -10.86 -33.39
N VAL A 32 9.39 -11.47 -34.23
CA VAL A 32 8.77 -10.80 -35.38
C VAL A 32 7.46 -10.21 -34.90
N GLY A 33 7.34 -8.89 -34.89
CA GLY A 33 6.15 -8.21 -34.37
C GLY A 33 6.34 -6.71 -34.19
N LEU A 34 5.38 -6.12 -33.48
CA LEU A 34 5.43 -4.72 -33.04
C LEU A 34 5.61 -4.68 -31.52
N THR A 35 6.60 -3.93 -31.06
CA THR A 35 6.80 -3.57 -29.66
C THR A 35 6.10 -2.24 -29.40
N ILE A 36 5.17 -2.21 -28.45
CA ILE A 36 4.43 -1.00 -28.08
C ILE A 36 4.94 -0.53 -26.72
N GLU A 37 5.49 0.68 -26.68
CA GLU A 37 5.86 1.35 -25.44
C GLU A 37 4.77 2.34 -25.06
N ASN A 38 4.35 2.27 -23.80
CA ASN A 38 3.22 3.03 -23.30
C ASN A 38 3.54 3.56 -21.90
N PRO A 39 3.88 4.86 -21.76
CA PRO A 39 4.10 5.51 -20.47
C PRO A 39 2.82 5.80 -19.68
N LEU A 40 1.67 5.21 -20.05
CA LEU A 40 0.40 5.42 -19.34
C LEU A 40 0.57 5.27 -17.82
N ALA A 41 0.03 6.26 -17.11
CA ALA A 41 -0.02 6.23 -15.67
C ALA A 41 -0.81 5.00 -15.19
N THR A 42 -0.32 4.36 -14.13
CA THR A 42 -1.01 3.23 -13.47
C THR A 42 -2.29 3.67 -12.76
N THR A 43 -2.43 4.98 -12.51
CA THR A 43 -3.59 5.58 -11.84
C THR A 43 -4.10 6.82 -12.55
N LEU A 44 -5.42 7.00 -12.57
CA LEU A 44 -6.10 8.14 -13.19
C LEU A 44 -7.02 8.81 -12.19
N MET A 45 -7.22 10.12 -12.37
CA MET A 45 -8.20 10.86 -11.59
C MET A 45 -9.58 10.72 -12.23
N GLN A 46 -10.59 10.44 -11.40
CA GLN A 46 -12.00 10.35 -11.82
C GLN A 46 -12.44 11.64 -12.53
N ASN A 47 -13.22 11.51 -13.61
CA ASN A 47 -13.78 12.63 -14.39
C ASN A 47 -12.74 13.63 -14.91
N ARG A 48 -11.51 13.18 -15.19
CA ARG A 48 -10.47 14.02 -15.78
C ARG A 48 -10.03 13.46 -17.11
N ASP A 49 -9.95 14.33 -18.12
CA ASP A 49 -9.43 13.98 -19.43
C ASP A 49 -7.97 13.53 -19.34
N VAL A 50 -7.62 12.54 -20.15
CA VAL A 50 -6.29 11.92 -20.18
C VAL A 50 -5.80 11.90 -21.61
N ILE A 51 -4.56 12.32 -21.82
CA ILE A 51 -3.88 12.15 -23.10
C ILE A 51 -2.98 10.93 -22.96
N SER A 52 -3.31 9.88 -23.71
CA SER A 52 -2.50 8.67 -23.81
C SER A 52 -1.48 8.84 -24.93
N HIS A 53 -0.22 8.55 -24.67
CA HIS A 53 0.86 8.59 -25.64
C HIS A 53 1.42 7.18 -25.80
N ILE A 54 1.70 6.74 -27.03
CA ILE A 54 2.40 5.48 -27.29
C ILE A 54 3.45 5.64 -28.38
N HIS A 55 4.50 4.83 -28.28
CA HIS A 55 5.47 4.61 -29.34
C HIS A 55 5.39 3.17 -29.82
N VAL A 56 5.55 2.97 -31.12
CA VAL A 56 5.47 1.66 -31.74
C VAL A 56 6.74 1.42 -32.51
N TYR A 57 7.40 0.30 -32.24
CA TYR A 57 8.65 -0.08 -32.88
C TYR A 57 8.50 -1.45 -33.53
N ASN A 58 9.15 -1.64 -34.67
CA ASN A 58 9.30 -2.97 -35.24
C ASN A 58 10.28 -3.77 -34.37
N SER A 59 9.81 -4.87 -33.79
CA SER A 59 10.60 -5.67 -32.84
C SER A 59 11.87 -6.26 -33.46
N SER A 60 11.90 -6.44 -34.79
CA SER A 60 13.03 -7.05 -35.48
C SER A 60 14.19 -6.08 -35.75
N ASN A 61 13.94 -4.78 -35.90
CA ASN A 61 14.99 -3.79 -36.24
C ASN A 61 15.01 -2.54 -35.33
N GLY A 62 14.01 -2.37 -34.46
CA GLY A 62 13.90 -1.22 -33.55
C GLY A 62 13.46 0.09 -34.20
N PHE A 63 13.09 0.10 -35.49
CA PHE A 63 12.62 1.33 -36.15
C PHE A 63 11.22 1.69 -35.69
N ALA A 64 11.00 2.99 -35.47
CA ALA A 64 9.69 3.54 -35.15
C ALA A 64 8.72 3.36 -36.34
N MET A 65 7.47 3.03 -36.02
CA MET A 65 6.40 2.82 -36.98
C MET A 65 5.52 4.07 -37.07
N ASP A 66 5.10 4.41 -38.28
CA ASP A 66 4.22 5.53 -38.61
C ASP A 66 2.83 5.06 -39.09
N ASP A 67 1.96 6.02 -39.43
CA ASP A 67 0.60 5.78 -39.93
C ASP A 67 0.51 5.34 -41.39
N THR A 68 1.63 5.32 -42.12
CA THR A 68 1.64 4.86 -43.52
C THR A 68 1.49 3.34 -43.61
N THR A 69 1.99 2.62 -42.60
CA THR A 69 2.04 1.15 -42.58
C THR A 69 1.37 0.52 -41.37
N THR A 70 1.09 1.30 -40.33
CA THR A 70 0.59 0.80 -39.05
C THR A 70 -0.70 1.49 -38.66
N SER A 71 -1.60 0.78 -37.99
CA SER A 71 -2.79 1.36 -37.36
C SER A 71 -2.93 0.83 -35.95
N CYS A 72 -3.17 1.72 -35.00
CA CYS A 72 -3.25 1.43 -33.58
C CYS A 72 -4.63 1.75 -33.00
N PHE A 73 -5.12 0.90 -32.09
CA PHE A 73 -6.45 1.00 -31.49
C PHE A 73 -6.36 0.83 -29.98
N LEU A 74 -7.12 1.64 -29.24
CA LEU A 74 -7.27 1.53 -27.78
C LEU A 74 -8.65 1.00 -27.45
N HIS A 75 -8.70 -0.13 -26.74
CA HIS A 75 -9.91 -0.64 -26.11
C HIS A 75 -9.82 -0.45 -24.60
N ILE A 76 -10.83 0.16 -23.99
CA ILE A 76 -10.97 0.23 -22.52
C ILE A 76 -12.23 -0.53 -22.10
N THR A 77 -12.07 -1.33 -21.05
CA THR A 77 -13.13 -2.12 -20.41
C THR A 77 -13.29 -1.71 -18.96
N ASN A 78 -14.52 -1.68 -18.49
CA ASN A 78 -14.82 -1.43 -17.08
C ASN A 78 -14.59 -2.70 -16.23
N GLN A 79 -14.91 -2.60 -14.93
CA GLN A 79 -14.75 -3.68 -13.95
C GLN A 79 -15.60 -4.93 -14.23
N THR A 80 -16.69 -4.79 -15.00
CA THR A 80 -17.54 -5.93 -15.39
C THR A 80 -17.08 -6.55 -16.71
N GLY A 81 -15.98 -6.08 -17.30
CA GLY A 81 -15.48 -6.51 -18.60
C GLY A 81 -16.24 -5.92 -19.79
N HIS A 82 -17.14 -4.97 -19.57
CA HIS A 82 -17.86 -4.29 -20.65
C HIS A 82 -16.98 -3.21 -21.28
N ARG A 83 -16.93 -3.16 -22.60
CA ARG A 83 -16.15 -2.16 -23.34
C ARG A 83 -16.83 -0.79 -23.28
N ILE A 84 -16.12 0.22 -22.80
CA ILE A 84 -16.63 1.59 -22.64
C ILE A 84 -16.00 2.58 -23.63
N PHE A 85 -14.83 2.24 -24.17
CA PHE A 85 -14.09 3.11 -25.09
C PHE A 85 -13.41 2.26 -26.16
N ASN A 86 -13.45 2.72 -27.41
CA ASN A 86 -12.85 2.06 -28.55
C ASN A 86 -12.54 3.09 -29.64
N GLU A 87 -11.29 3.50 -29.76
CA GLU A 87 -10.88 4.52 -30.72
C GLU A 87 -9.53 4.18 -31.35
N THR A 88 -9.29 4.72 -32.54
CA THR A 88 -8.01 4.64 -33.25
C THR A 88 -7.09 5.76 -32.78
N TYR A 89 -5.82 5.46 -32.53
CA TYR A 89 -4.82 6.48 -32.27
C TYR A 89 -4.51 7.27 -33.55
N PRO A 90 -4.66 8.60 -33.57
CA PRO A 90 -4.01 9.42 -34.58
C PRO A 90 -2.49 9.44 -34.38
N TYR A 91 -1.75 9.57 -35.48
CA TYR A 91 -0.31 9.73 -35.48
C TYR A 91 0.06 11.19 -35.66
N ASP A 92 0.96 11.69 -34.81
CA ASP A 92 1.58 13.01 -34.95
C ASP A 92 2.96 12.86 -35.59
N ALA A 93 3.04 13.21 -36.87
CA ALA A 93 4.30 13.15 -37.62
C ALA A 93 5.36 14.14 -37.12
N THR A 94 4.98 15.17 -36.37
CA THR A 94 5.92 16.18 -35.83
C THR A 94 6.65 15.64 -34.62
N GLU A 95 5.91 15.00 -33.71
CA GLU A 95 6.43 14.44 -32.46
C GLU A 95 6.85 12.97 -32.62
N MET A 96 6.50 12.35 -33.76
CA MET A 96 6.72 10.94 -34.10
C MET A 96 6.09 9.98 -33.08
N GLU A 97 4.92 10.35 -32.56
CA GLU A 97 4.18 9.58 -31.56
C GLU A 97 2.71 9.41 -31.94
N TRP A 98 2.09 8.44 -31.29
CA TRP A 98 0.66 8.22 -31.38
C TRP A 98 0.03 8.74 -30.09
N HIS A 99 -0.88 9.70 -30.19
CA HIS A 99 -1.56 10.23 -29.00
C HIS A 99 -3.07 10.18 -29.15
N LEU A 100 -3.78 10.00 -28.04
CA LEU A 100 -5.23 9.94 -28.04
C LEU A 100 -5.78 10.65 -26.81
N ASN A 101 -6.67 11.62 -27.03
CA ASN A 101 -7.40 12.28 -25.97
C ASN A 101 -8.61 11.43 -25.56
N ILE A 102 -8.63 11.01 -24.31
CA ILE A 102 -9.67 10.18 -23.72
C ILE A 102 -10.44 11.05 -22.74
N SER A 103 -11.73 11.24 -23.02
CA SER A 103 -12.60 12.01 -22.13
C SER A 103 -12.72 11.36 -20.75
N GLY A 104 -12.63 12.18 -19.72
CA GLY A 104 -12.80 11.80 -18.31
C GLY A 104 -14.18 11.21 -18.00
N GLU A 105 -15.18 11.46 -18.83
CA GLU A 105 -16.54 10.91 -18.69
C GLU A 105 -16.55 9.37 -18.72
N ASN A 106 -15.56 8.76 -19.40
CA ASN A 106 -15.38 7.30 -19.43
C ASN A 106 -14.91 6.75 -18.08
N PHE A 107 -14.38 7.60 -17.20
CA PHE A 107 -13.80 7.26 -15.90
C PHE A 107 -14.65 7.84 -14.76
N ASN A 108 -15.98 7.70 -14.86
CA ASN A 108 -16.94 8.21 -13.88
C ASN A 108 -17.17 7.26 -12.68
N VAL A 109 -16.66 6.03 -12.72
CA VAL A 109 -16.71 5.05 -11.62
C VAL A 109 -15.29 4.78 -11.12
N LEU A 110 -15.11 4.64 -9.82
CA LEU A 110 -13.81 4.33 -9.23
C LEU A 110 -13.48 2.85 -9.35
N GLY A 111 -12.20 2.52 -9.52
CA GLY A 111 -11.65 1.17 -9.44
C GLY A 111 -10.87 0.77 -10.69
N ASP A 112 -10.72 -0.53 -10.92
CA ASP A 112 -9.82 -1.06 -11.95
C ASP A 112 -10.48 -1.12 -13.33
N TYR A 113 -9.85 -0.49 -14.32
CA TYR A 113 -10.22 -0.57 -15.73
C TYR A 113 -9.17 -1.36 -16.49
N GLY A 114 -9.60 -2.26 -17.37
CA GLY A 114 -8.70 -3.00 -18.25
C GLY A 114 -8.51 -2.24 -19.55
N PHE A 115 -7.27 -2.15 -20.05
CA PHE A 115 -6.99 -1.60 -21.37
C PHE A 115 -6.24 -2.60 -22.25
N ILE A 116 -6.48 -2.51 -23.55
CA ILE A 116 -5.72 -3.22 -24.59
C ILE A 116 -5.38 -2.19 -25.66
N ILE A 117 -4.08 -2.09 -25.98
CA ILE A 117 -3.61 -1.33 -27.13
C ILE A 117 -3.12 -2.35 -28.15
N GLN A 118 -3.70 -2.30 -29.34
CA GLN A 118 -3.35 -3.20 -30.44
C GLN A 118 -2.91 -2.36 -31.62
N CYS A 119 -1.75 -2.70 -32.19
CA CYS A 119 -1.23 -2.11 -33.40
C CYS A 119 -1.03 -3.20 -34.45
N ASN A 120 -1.46 -2.96 -35.69
CA ASN A 120 -1.32 -3.91 -36.78
C ASN A 120 -0.79 -3.22 -38.04
N THR A 121 0.03 -3.95 -38.80
CA THR A 121 0.32 -3.66 -40.20
C THR A 121 -0.43 -4.67 -41.08
N SER A 122 -0.12 -4.72 -42.38
CA SER A 122 -0.64 -5.76 -43.28
C SER A 122 -0.09 -7.16 -43.01
N THR A 123 1.04 -7.30 -42.32
CA THR A 123 1.78 -8.58 -42.18
C THR A 123 2.15 -8.95 -40.76
N ILE A 124 2.31 -7.97 -39.87
CA ILE A 124 2.71 -8.16 -38.48
C ILE A 124 1.80 -7.35 -37.55
N GLY A 125 1.75 -7.73 -36.28
CA GLY A 125 1.00 -7.00 -35.27
C GLY A 125 1.66 -7.09 -33.91
N GLY A 126 1.11 -6.36 -32.97
CA GLY A 126 1.51 -6.36 -31.57
C GLY A 126 0.39 -5.84 -30.70
N PHE A 127 0.37 -6.27 -29.45
CA PHE A 127 -0.55 -5.73 -28.47
C PHE A 127 0.11 -5.67 -27.10
N ILE A 128 -0.32 -4.69 -26.31
CA ILE A 128 -0.07 -4.63 -24.88
C ILE A 128 -1.41 -4.58 -24.17
N ARG A 129 -1.43 -5.13 -22.96
CA ARG A 129 -2.60 -5.10 -22.10
C ARG A 129 -2.17 -4.70 -20.70
N GLY A 130 -3.04 -4.01 -20.00
CA GLY A 130 -2.79 -3.62 -18.65
C GLY A 130 -4.07 -3.25 -17.93
N LYS A 131 -3.88 -2.68 -16.75
CA LYS A 131 -4.96 -2.12 -15.97
C LYS A 131 -4.58 -0.74 -15.49
N VAL A 132 -5.59 0.09 -15.32
CA VAL A 132 -5.46 1.44 -14.78
C VAL A 132 -6.48 1.60 -13.67
N GLU A 133 -6.05 2.12 -12.52
CA GLU A 133 -6.91 2.34 -11.37
C GLU A 133 -7.42 3.79 -11.37
N VAL A 134 -8.74 3.96 -11.43
CA VAL A 134 -9.37 5.28 -11.34
C VAL A 134 -9.64 5.60 -9.88
N THR A 135 -9.00 6.65 -9.37
CA THR A 135 -9.13 7.14 -7.98
C THR A 135 -9.64 8.58 -7.96
N TYR A 136 -10.08 9.06 -6.80
CA TYR A 136 -10.49 10.47 -6.66
C TYR A 136 -9.36 11.47 -6.89
N SER A 137 -8.11 11.08 -6.64
CA SER A 137 -6.95 11.97 -6.65
C SER A 137 -6.04 11.80 -7.86
N GLY A 138 -6.12 10.66 -8.56
CA GLY A 138 -5.15 10.27 -9.59
C GLY A 138 -3.76 9.99 -9.04
N ILE A 139 -3.64 9.74 -7.73
CA ILE A 139 -2.39 9.35 -7.09
C ILE A 139 -2.49 7.86 -6.77
N GLU A 140 -1.44 7.11 -7.09
CA GLU A 140 -1.29 5.74 -6.65
C GLU A 140 -1.27 5.70 -5.13
N GLU A 141 -2.38 5.25 -4.53
CA GLU A 141 -2.45 4.98 -3.12
C GLU A 141 -1.56 3.76 -2.84
N LYS A 142 -0.28 4.05 -2.59
CA LYS A 142 0.67 3.06 -2.10
C LYS A 142 0.01 2.34 -0.93
N ARG A 143 -0.03 1.00 -1.02
CA ARG A 143 -0.61 0.08 -0.04
C ARG A 143 0.16 0.07 1.29
N PHE A 144 0.32 1.24 1.91
CA PHE A 144 0.89 1.40 3.24
C PHE A 144 -0.03 0.88 4.34
N LEU A 145 -1.30 0.59 4.02
CA LEU A 145 -2.27 0.02 4.96
C LEU A 145 -1.70 -1.20 5.70
N LEU A 146 -1.06 -2.12 4.98
CA LEU A 146 -0.50 -3.32 5.59
C LEU A 146 0.62 -2.97 6.60
N ALA A 147 1.53 -2.07 6.22
CA ALA A 147 2.59 -1.61 7.12
C ALA A 147 2.03 -0.89 8.36
N ILE A 148 0.98 -0.08 8.20
CA ILE A 148 0.27 0.59 9.29
C ILE A 148 -0.38 -0.43 10.23
N ILE A 149 -1.11 -1.41 9.70
CA ILE A 149 -1.75 -2.46 10.49
C ILE A 149 -0.70 -3.25 11.29
N ILE A 150 0.41 -3.66 10.64
CA ILE A 150 1.50 -4.38 11.30
C ILE A 150 2.12 -3.51 12.41
N GLY A 151 2.31 -2.21 12.17
CA GLY A 151 2.82 -1.27 13.16
C GLY A 151 1.93 -1.17 14.40
N ILE A 152 0.61 -0.98 14.21
CA ILE A 152 -0.36 -0.89 15.31
C ILE A 152 -0.42 -2.21 16.10
N LEU A 153 -0.46 -3.35 15.40
CA LEU A 153 -0.45 -4.67 16.05
C LEU A 153 0.83 -4.90 16.86
N GLY A 154 1.99 -4.47 16.34
CA GLY A 154 3.26 -4.54 17.06
C GLY A 154 3.22 -3.77 18.38
N ILE A 155 2.68 -2.54 18.37
CA ILE A 155 2.50 -1.71 19.57
C ILE A 155 1.56 -2.41 20.55
N MET A 156 0.41 -2.92 20.09
CA MET A 156 -0.54 -3.65 20.93
C MET A 156 0.10 -4.85 21.63
N ILE A 157 0.89 -5.66 20.92
CA ILE A 157 1.58 -6.83 21.50
C ILE A 157 2.57 -6.41 22.59
N VAL A 158 3.36 -5.36 22.35
CA VAL A 158 4.32 -4.84 23.33
C VAL A 158 3.61 -4.41 24.60
N TYR A 159 2.57 -3.57 24.51
CA TYR A 159 1.84 -3.11 25.69
C TYR A 159 1.06 -4.23 26.39
N ALA A 160 0.40 -5.12 25.64
CA ALA A 160 -0.28 -6.28 26.22
C ALA A 160 0.70 -7.17 27.00
N SER A 161 1.90 -7.42 26.45
CA SER A 161 2.94 -8.20 27.13
C SER A 161 3.42 -7.52 28.42
N MET A 162 3.59 -6.20 28.40
CA MET A 162 3.97 -5.41 29.58
C MET A 162 2.92 -5.51 30.69
N GLY A 163 1.64 -5.45 30.33
CA GLY A 163 0.52 -5.60 31.25
C GLY A 163 0.38 -7.00 31.87
N ILE A 164 0.97 -8.03 31.24
CA ILE A 164 1.01 -9.41 31.76
C ILE A 164 2.25 -9.63 32.65
N ILE A 165 3.42 -9.13 32.22
CA ILE A 165 4.71 -9.38 32.89
C ILE A 165 4.83 -8.59 34.20
N ILE A 166 4.33 -7.35 34.23
CA ILE A 166 4.53 -6.46 35.38
C ILE A 166 3.33 -6.60 36.35
N PRO A 167 3.53 -7.10 37.58
CA PRO A 167 2.43 -7.36 38.52
C PRO A 167 1.87 -6.11 39.19
N ARG A 168 2.39 -4.91 38.87
CA ARG A 168 1.91 -3.67 39.46
C ARG A 168 0.59 -3.25 38.81
N PHE A 169 -0.44 -3.04 39.63
CA PHE A 169 -1.81 -2.75 39.20
C PHE A 169 -1.90 -1.49 38.32
N ASP A 170 -1.19 -0.42 38.69
CA ASP A 170 -1.12 0.84 37.95
C ASP A 170 -0.59 0.66 36.52
N ILE A 171 0.53 -0.03 36.35
CA ILE A 171 1.14 -0.30 35.04
C ILE A 171 0.24 -1.21 34.20
N ARG A 172 -0.40 -2.19 34.83
CA ARG A 172 -1.33 -3.10 34.14
C ARG A 172 -2.54 -2.35 33.58
N VAL A 173 -3.17 -1.50 34.39
CA VAL A 173 -4.31 -0.67 33.93
C VAL A 173 -3.87 0.26 32.79
N PHE A 174 -2.71 0.91 32.92
CA PHE A 174 -2.16 1.75 31.87
C PHE A 174 -1.93 0.98 30.55
N ALA A 175 -1.26 -0.17 30.62
CA ALA A 175 -0.94 -0.98 29.45
C ALA A 175 -2.21 -1.48 28.73
N TRP A 176 -3.21 -1.97 29.45
CA TRP A 176 -4.49 -2.38 28.86
C TRP A 176 -5.27 -1.19 28.30
N GLY A 177 -5.15 0.00 28.90
CA GLY A 177 -5.70 1.24 28.36
C GLY A 177 -5.13 1.58 26.97
N ILE A 178 -3.81 1.48 26.80
CA ILE A 178 -3.16 1.70 25.49
C ILE A 178 -3.62 0.66 24.47
N VAL A 179 -3.69 -0.63 24.85
CA VAL A 179 -4.17 -1.70 23.96
C VAL A 179 -5.60 -1.42 23.48
N LEU A 180 -6.48 -0.95 24.38
CA LEU A 180 -7.86 -0.59 24.01
C LEU A 180 -7.88 0.59 23.02
N ILE A 181 -7.10 1.64 23.28
CA ILE A 181 -7.00 2.81 22.40
C ILE A 181 -6.52 2.39 21.01
N GLU A 182 -5.48 1.57 20.92
CA GLU A 182 -4.96 1.08 19.64
C GLU A 182 -5.93 0.14 18.93
N THR A 183 -6.75 -0.61 19.66
CA THR A 183 -7.81 -1.44 19.07
C THR A 183 -8.87 -0.56 18.38
N VAL A 184 -9.28 0.52 19.04
CA VAL A 184 -10.22 1.50 18.47
C VAL A 184 -9.60 2.21 17.26
N ASN A 185 -8.32 2.57 17.35
CA ASN A 185 -7.56 3.15 16.25
C ASN A 185 -7.51 2.22 15.03
N LEU A 186 -7.18 0.95 15.24
CA LEU A 186 -7.15 -0.07 14.19
C LEU A 186 -8.52 -0.23 13.53
N ALA A 187 -9.60 -0.35 14.32
CA ALA A 187 -10.95 -0.44 13.81
C ALA A 187 -11.33 0.78 12.96
N TRP A 188 -10.93 1.98 13.39
CA TRP A 188 -11.16 3.21 12.65
C TRP A 188 -10.37 3.27 11.34
N VAL A 189 -9.08 2.89 11.34
CA VAL A 189 -8.24 2.81 10.13
C VAL A 189 -8.84 1.84 9.11
N LEU A 190 -9.32 0.68 9.56
CA LEU A 190 -9.98 -0.30 8.70
C LEU A 190 -11.29 0.26 8.11
N TYR A 191 -12.11 0.93 8.91
CA TYR A 191 -13.33 1.58 8.44
C TYR A 191 -13.05 2.65 7.38
N VAL A 192 -12.05 3.50 7.60
CA VAL A 192 -11.68 4.56 6.64
C VAL A 192 -11.19 3.97 5.32
N ASN A 193 -10.36 2.92 5.40
CA ASN A 193 -9.89 2.20 4.23
C ASN A 193 -11.06 1.59 3.43
N GLU A 194 -12.05 1.01 4.11
CA GLU A 194 -13.27 0.49 3.47
C GLU A 194 -14.07 1.60 2.76
N THR A 195 -14.08 2.82 3.31
CA THR A 195 -14.77 3.95 2.67
C THR A 195 -14.03 4.58 1.48
N GLY A 196 -12.82 4.09 1.15
CA GLY A 196 -12.01 4.63 0.03
C GLY A 196 -11.55 6.07 0.25
N LYS A 197 -11.52 6.53 1.50
CA LYS A 197 -11.05 7.89 1.85
C LYS A 197 -9.55 7.84 2.13
N SER A 198 -8.85 8.91 1.74
CA SER A 198 -7.42 9.04 2.02
C SER A 198 -7.13 8.90 3.52
N LEU A 199 -6.22 7.98 3.85
CA LEU A 199 -5.80 7.70 5.23
C LEU A 199 -4.94 8.81 5.84
N VAL A 200 -4.26 9.61 5.02
CA VAL A 200 -3.21 10.55 5.48
C VAL A 200 -3.76 11.66 6.39
N PRO A 201 -4.83 12.40 6.04
CA PRO A 201 -5.38 13.43 6.93
C PRO A 201 -5.89 12.84 8.24
N ILE A 202 -6.40 11.62 8.19
CA ILE A 202 -7.02 10.95 9.33
C ILE A 202 -5.95 10.42 10.28
N LEU A 203 -4.86 9.84 9.77
CA LEU A 203 -3.70 9.47 10.58
C LEU A 203 -3.10 10.67 11.31
N LYS A 204 -3.08 11.86 10.68
CA LYS A 204 -2.63 13.09 11.34
C LYS A 204 -3.53 13.46 12.52
N VAL A 205 -4.86 13.42 12.35
CA VAL A 205 -5.81 13.70 13.45
C VAL A 205 -5.65 12.67 14.57
N ASN A 206 -5.53 11.38 14.21
CA ASN A 206 -5.39 10.30 15.18
C ASN A 206 -4.08 10.42 15.96
N PHE A 207 -2.97 10.76 15.29
CA PHE A 207 -1.71 11.07 15.94
C PHE A 207 -1.86 12.19 16.97
N TRP A 208 -2.56 13.29 16.64
CA TRP A 208 -2.81 14.38 17.59
C TRP A 208 -3.69 13.95 18.76
N VAL A 209 -4.75 13.18 18.50
CA VAL A 209 -5.64 12.67 19.56
C VAL A 209 -4.86 11.74 20.50
N MET A 210 -4.07 10.81 19.97
CA MET A 210 -3.23 9.91 20.76
C MET A 210 -2.14 10.66 21.50
N PHE A 211 -1.53 11.68 20.89
CA PHE A 211 -0.56 12.53 21.56
C PHE A 211 -1.19 13.27 22.76
N ILE A 212 -2.37 13.86 22.58
CA ILE A 212 -3.08 14.59 23.64
C ILE A 212 -3.55 13.63 24.74
N LEU A 213 -4.16 12.50 24.39
CA LEU A 213 -4.65 11.51 25.36
C LEU A 213 -3.48 10.83 26.09
N GLY A 214 -2.44 10.45 25.36
CA GLY A 214 -1.23 9.85 25.92
C GLY A 214 -0.49 10.80 26.85
N PHE A 215 -0.37 12.07 26.47
CA PHE A 215 0.22 13.10 27.33
C PHE A 215 -0.65 13.40 28.54
N GLY A 216 -1.98 13.47 28.37
CA GLY A 216 -2.93 13.70 29.46
C GLY A 216 -2.92 12.58 30.50
N ILE A 217 -3.06 11.33 30.06
CA ILE A 217 -3.01 10.15 30.93
C ILE A 217 -1.61 10.02 31.55
N GLY A 218 -0.55 10.23 30.77
CA GLY A 218 0.83 10.22 31.24
C GLY A 218 1.10 11.26 32.33
N MET A 219 0.61 12.49 32.15
CA MET A 219 0.69 13.56 33.15
C MET A 219 -0.06 13.19 34.43
N VAL A 220 -1.28 12.66 34.32
CA VAL A 220 -2.05 12.23 35.50
C VAL A 220 -1.31 11.13 36.25
N ALA A 221 -0.81 10.11 35.55
CA ALA A 221 -0.02 9.03 36.16
C ALA A 221 1.26 9.57 36.83
N PHE A 222 1.94 10.53 36.20
CA PHE A 222 3.13 11.19 36.74
C PHE A 222 2.82 12.00 38.01
N ILE A 223 1.69 12.72 38.03
CA ILE A 223 1.20 13.44 39.21
C ILE A 223 0.92 12.46 40.37
N PHE A 224 0.24 11.34 40.10
CA PHE A 224 0.01 10.31 41.12
C PHE A 224 1.32 9.70 41.65
N LEU A 225 2.29 9.47 40.77
CA LEU A 225 3.61 8.96 41.15
C LEU A 225 4.37 9.95 42.02
N THR A 226 4.40 11.24 41.63
CA THR A 226 5.09 12.28 42.40
C THR A 226 4.44 12.51 43.76
N ILE A 227 3.10 12.55 43.86
CA ILE A 227 2.38 12.61 45.14
C ILE A 227 2.77 11.42 46.04
N LYS A 228 2.85 10.21 45.46
CA LYS A 228 3.24 9.00 46.19
C LYS A 228 4.70 9.02 46.65
N PHE A 229 5.60 9.63 45.88
CA PHE A 229 7.01 9.80 46.27
C PHE A 229 7.21 10.87 47.33
N ILE A 230 6.44 11.96 47.30
CA ILE A 230 6.51 13.06 48.28
C ILE A 230 5.95 12.62 49.63
N ASN A 231 4.94 11.73 49.64
CA ASN A 231 4.29 11.27 50.87
C ASN A 231 4.47 9.75 51.13
N PRO A 232 5.70 9.27 51.41
CA PRO A 232 5.97 7.85 51.62
C PRO A 232 5.39 7.30 52.94
N SER A 233 4.95 8.16 53.87
CA SER A 233 4.71 7.82 55.27
C SER A 233 3.41 7.04 55.56
N SER A 234 2.48 6.92 54.61
CA SER A 234 1.17 6.29 54.89
C SER A 234 1.19 4.76 55.10
N LYS A 235 2.35 4.10 54.99
CA LYS A 235 2.45 2.63 55.13
C LYS A 235 3.00 2.11 56.45
N GLU A 236 3.78 2.89 57.21
CA GLU A 236 4.41 2.36 58.43
C GLU A 236 3.47 2.29 59.65
N GLU A 237 2.34 3.00 59.65
CA GLU A 237 1.48 3.08 60.83
C GLU A 237 0.52 1.89 61.04
N LYS A 238 0.45 0.94 60.09
CA LYS A 238 -0.43 -0.25 60.23
C LYS A 238 0.26 -1.50 60.77
N GLU A 239 1.58 -1.60 60.75
CA GLU A 239 2.27 -2.78 61.30
C GLU A 239 2.53 -2.68 62.82
N THR A 240 2.53 -1.49 63.41
CA THR A 240 2.78 -1.30 64.85
C THR A 240 1.55 -1.50 65.74
N LYS A 241 0.34 -1.65 65.19
CA LYS A 241 -0.87 -1.91 65.98
C LYS A 241 -1.16 -3.37 66.29
N TRP A 242 -0.42 -4.32 65.72
CA TRP A 242 -0.58 -5.76 65.99
C TRP A 242 0.44 -6.33 66.98
N LEU A 243 1.36 -5.50 67.48
CA LEU A 243 2.39 -5.88 68.46
C LEU A 243 2.13 -5.32 69.87
N LYS A 244 0.89 -4.92 70.18
CA LYS A 244 0.46 -4.56 71.54
C LYS A 244 -0.71 -5.43 71.99
#